data_AF-A0A8J6XL31-F1
#
_entry.id   AF-A0A8J6XL31-F1
#
_cell.length_a   1.000
_cell.length_b   1.000
_cell.length_c   1.000
_cell.angle_alpha   90.00
_cell.angle_beta   90.00
_cell.angle_gamma   90.00
#
_symmetry.space_group_name_H-M   'P 1'
#
loop_
_entity.id
_entity.type
_entity.pdbx_description
1 polymer ?
#
loop_
_entity_poly.entity_id
_entity_poly.type
_entity_poly.pdbx_seq_one_letter_code
_entity_poly.pdbx_strand_id
1 'polypeptide(L)' 'MFGLGWPEVGVIMIVAVLIFGPKKIPELGSALGKTLKGFKQELKNPDDDSIPEEK' A
#
# COMPACT_ATOMS: atom_id res chain seq x y z
N MET A 1 21.08 -5.45 25.74
CA MET A 1 21.32 -4.05 25.35
C MET A 1 20.37 -3.73 24.21
N PHE A 2 19.37 -2.86 24.46
CA PHE A 2 18.38 -2.32 23.51
C PHE A 2 17.93 -3.26 22.38
N GLY A 3 17.09 -4.24 22.73
CA GLY A 3 16.28 -4.93 21.73
C GLY A 3 15.26 -3.92 21.20
N LEU A 4 15.27 -3.69 19.89
CA LEU A 4 14.31 -2.84 19.20
C LEU A 4 12.94 -3.52 19.31
N GLY A 5 12.23 -3.22 20.39
CA GLY A 5 10.98 -3.86 20.74
C GLY A 5 9.80 -3.18 20.05
N TRP A 6 8.64 -3.83 20.16
CA TRP A 6 7.36 -3.23 19.80
C TRP A 6 7.12 -1.85 20.42
N PRO A 7 7.57 -1.55 21.67
CA PRO A 7 7.42 -0.21 22.26
C PRO A 7 8.16 0.88 21.48
N GLU A 8 9.43 0.67 21.11
CA GLU A 8 10.25 1.65 20.40
C GLU A 8 9.70 1.94 19.00
N VAL A 9 9.24 0.90 18.29
CA VAL A 9 8.55 1.05 16.99
C VAL A 9 7.28 1.89 17.16
N GLY A 10 6.52 1.67 18.24
CA GLY A 10 5.33 2.44 18.55
C GLY A 10 5.61 3.93 18.74
N VAL A 11 6.68 4.28 19.48
CA VAL A 11 7.08 5.68 19.69
C VAL A 11 7.45 6.36 18.36
N ILE A 12 8.24 5.69 17.53
CA ILE A 12 8.60 6.21 16.20
C ILE A 12 7.35 6.42 15.34
N MET A 13 6.40 5.47 15.39
CA MET A 13 5.16 5.57 14.64
C MET A 13 4.28 6.74 15.10
N ILE A 14 4.23 7.00 16.42
CA ILE A 14 3.52 8.17 16.97
C ILE A 14 4.14 9.47 16.44
N VAL A 15 5.47 9.60 16.49
CA VAL A 15 6.16 10.79 15.97
C VAL A 15 5.92 10.97 14.47
N ALA A 16 5.98 9.89 13.69
CA ALA A 16 5.68 9.92 12.26
C ALA A 16 4.22 10.37 12.00
N VAL A 17 3.26 9.89 12.79
CA VAL A 17 1.86 10.30 12.71
C VAL A 17 1.66 11.76 13.10
N LEU A 18 2.45 12.32 14.02
CA LEU A 18 2.39 13.75 14.35
C LEU A 18 2.92 14.63 13.21
N ILE A 19 3.97 14.19 12.50
CA ILE A 19 4.56 14.92 11.37
C ILE A 19 3.66 14.83 10.13
N PHE A 20 3.25 13.61 9.76
CA PHE A 20 2.47 13.37 8.54
C PHE A 20 0.96 13.52 8.75
N GLY A 21 0.48 13.40 9.98
CA GLY A 21 -0.94 13.40 10.33
C GLY A 21 -1.59 12.01 10.20
N PRO A 22 -2.54 11.66 11.09
CA PRO A 22 -3.17 10.33 11.10
C PRO A 22 -4.03 10.07 9.86
N LYS A 23 -4.46 11.11 9.14
CA LYS A 23 -5.23 10.99 7.89
C LYS A 23 -4.35 10.63 6.69
N LYS A 24 -3.06 10.98 6.69
CA LYS A 24 -2.17 10.72 5.56
C LYS A 24 -1.74 9.26 5.45
N ILE A 25 -1.62 8.55 6.57
CA ILE A 25 -1.30 7.13 6.59
C ILE A 25 -2.34 6.27 5.81
N PRO A 26 -3.67 6.35 6.09
CA PRO A 26 -4.67 5.59 5.34
C PRO A 26 -4.87 6.11 3.91
N GLU A 27 -4.67 7.40 3.67
CA GLU A 27 -4.75 8.00 2.32
C GLU A 27 -3.64 7.43 1.42
N LEU A 28 -2.39 7.41 1.92
CA LEU A 28 -1.24 6.79 1.25
C LEU A 28 -1.45 5.27 1.07
N GLY A 29 -1.88 4.57 2.11
CA GLY A 29 -2.18 3.13 2.04
C GLY A 29 -3.27 2.79 1.02
N SER A 30 -4.31 3.63 0.92
CA SER A 30 -5.38 3.45 -0.06
C SER A 30 -4.90 3.70 -1.49
N ALA A 31 -4.06 4.71 -1.70
CA ALA A 31 -3.46 4.99 -3.01
C ALA A 31 -2.54 3.85 -3.45
N LEU A 32 -1.59 3.44 -2.59
CA LEU A 32 -0.69 2.32 -2.85
C LEU A 32 -1.46 1.01 -3.03
N GLY A 33 -2.50 0.77 -2.24
CA GLY A 33 -3.34 -0.42 -2.34
C GLY A 33 -4.10 -0.51 -3.67
N LYS A 34 -4.57 0.62 -4.21
CA LYS A 34 -5.17 0.66 -5.55
C LYS A 34 -4.15 0.32 -6.64
N THR A 35 -2.95 0.90 -6.57
CA THR A 35 -1.85 0.60 -7.51
C THR A 35 -1.43 -0.86 -7.44
N LEU A 36 -1.20 -1.39 -6.24
CA LEU A 36 -0.85 -2.80 -6.03
C LEU A 36 -1.96 -3.75 -6.49
N LYS A 37 -3.23 -3.36 -6.34
CA LYS A 37 -4.38 -4.14 -6.82
C LYS A 37 -4.41 -4.21 -8.35
N GLY A 38 -4.17 -3.09 -9.04
CA GLY A 38 -4.04 -3.06 -10.50
C GLY A 38 -2.89 -3.92 -10.99
N PHE A 39 -1.71 -3.74 -10.38
CA PHE A 39 -0.52 -4.53 -10.70
C PHE A 39 -0.73 -6.03 -10.48
N LYS A 40 -1.40 -6.41 -9.38
CA LYS A 40 -1.76 -7.81 -9.12
C LYS A 40 -2.77 -8.36 -10.13
N GLN A 41 -3.68 -7.54 -10.64
CA GLN A 41 -4.68 -7.96 -11.61
C GLN A 41 -4.04 -8.22 -12.98
N GLU A 42 -3.15 -7.34 -13.44
CA GLU A 42 -2.35 -7.53 -14.66
C GLU A 42 -1.43 -8.75 -14.56
N LEU A 43 -0.76 -8.95 -13.42
CA LEU A 43 0.07 -10.14 -13.20
C LEU A 43 -0.73 -11.45 -13.14
N LYS A 44 -2.03 -11.40 -12.80
CA LYS A 44 -2.88 -12.59 -12.66
C LYS A 44 -3.63 -12.93 -13.95
N ASN A 45 -3.79 -11.98 -14.87
CA ASN A 45 -4.34 -12.18 -16.22
C ASN A 45 -3.31 -11.77 -17.29
N PRO A 46 -2.18 -12.48 -17.42
CA PRO A 46 -1.24 -12.24 -18.53
C PRO A 46 -1.78 -12.67 -19.90
N ASP A 47 -2.93 -13.36 -19.97
CA ASP A 47 -3.54 -13.92 -21.20
C ASP A 47 -4.88 -13.26 -21.59
N ASP A 48 -5.24 -12.10 -21.04
CA ASP A 48 -6.45 -11.35 -21.44
C ASP A 48 -6.11 -10.22 -22.41
N ASP A 49 -5.34 -10.55 -23.46
CA ASP A 49 -5.41 -9.83 -24.74
C ASP A 49 -6.68 -10.29 -25.48
N SER A 50 -7.86 -10.03 -24.91
CA SER A 50 -9.12 -10.11 -25.65
C SER A 50 -9.19 -8.93 -26.61
N ILE A 51 -8.58 -9.12 -27.78
CA ILE A 51 -8.85 -8.34 -28.99
C ILE A 51 -10.38 -8.27 -29.14
N PRO A 52 -11.00 -7.09 -29.26
CA PRO A 52 -12.45 -7.01 -29.47
C PRO A 52 -12.80 -7.76 -30.75
N GLU A 53 -13.57 -8.85 -30.62
CA GLU A 53 -14.22 -9.48 -31.77
C GLU A 53 -15.28 -8.48 -32.27
N GLU A 54 -14.92 -7.73 -33.31
CA GLU A 54 -15.80 -6.87 -34.08
C GLU A 54 -16.88 -7.76 -34.73
N LYS A 55 -18.13 -7.56 -34.31
CA LYS A 55 -19.31 -8.17 -34.94
C LYS A 55 -19.64 -7.52 -36.28
#